data_AF-A0A380FDV4-F1
#
_entry.id   AF-A0A380FDV4-F1
#
_cell.length_a   1.000
_cell.length_b   1.000
_cell.length_c   1.000
_cell.angle_alpha   90.00
_cell.angle_beta   90.00
_cell.angle_gamma   90.00
#
_symmetry.space_group_name_H-M   'P 1'
#
loop_
_entity.id
_entity.type
_entity.pdbx_description
1 polymer ?
#
loop_
_entity_poly.entity_id
_entity_poly.type
_entity_poly.pdbx_seq_one_letter_code
_entity_poly.pdbx_strand_id
1 'polypeptide(L)'
;MKYCHFIDRTFPTFKVGNSRILLGDSLAGSVALMTALSYPRVFSQVGMLSPQHDEVITTMFDRCQFQEQLTIWHIVGLEEDDFELPTTGKRADFLTPNRELNQLIATSGVTYHYFEFDGGP
;
A
#
# COMPACT_ATOMS: atom_id res chain seq x y z
N MET A 1 17.05 -0.69 -6.46
CA MET A 1 17.14 0.35 -7.52
C MET A 1 17.70 -0.08 -8.88
N LYS A 2 18.49 -1.17 -9.01
CA LYS A 2 19.07 -1.60 -10.32
C LYS A 2 18.03 -1.86 -11.43
N TYR A 3 16.86 -2.41 -11.11
CA TYR A 3 15.83 -2.73 -12.10
C TYR A 3 15.13 -1.50 -12.70
N CYS A 4 14.95 -0.44 -11.92
CA CYS A 4 14.29 0.79 -12.39
C CYS A 4 15.14 1.48 -13.48
N HIS A 5 16.45 1.53 -13.29
CA HIS A 5 17.39 2.04 -14.29
C HIS A 5 17.45 1.20 -15.58
N PHE A 6 17.21 -0.11 -15.49
CA PHE A 6 17.17 -0.99 -16.67
C PHE A 6 15.90 -0.74 -17.50
N ILE A 7 14.74 -0.62 -16.84
CA ILE A 7 13.47 -0.36 -17.52
C ILE A 7 13.49 1.02 -18.20
N ASP A 8 13.97 2.06 -17.51
CA ASP A 8 14.08 3.42 -18.06
C ASP A 8 15.04 3.55 -19.25
N ARG A 9 16.00 2.63 -19.36
CA ARG A 9 16.94 2.58 -20.50
C ARG A 9 16.41 1.77 -21.67
N THR A 10 15.56 0.78 -21.39
CA THR A 10 15.07 -0.19 -22.39
C THR A 10 13.76 0.26 -23.03
N PHE A 11 12.92 1.00 -22.30
CA PHE A 11 11.63 1.48 -22.78
C PHE A 11 11.52 2.99 -22.61
N PRO A 12 10.89 3.72 -23.55
CA PRO A 12 10.66 5.15 -23.42
C PRO A 12 9.64 5.41 -22.30
N THR A 13 10.12 5.51 -21.06
CA THR A 13 9.32 5.87 -19.90
C THR A 13 9.25 7.38 -19.76
N PHE A 14 8.05 7.92 -19.48
CA PHE A 14 7.91 9.33 -19.13
C PHE A 14 8.53 9.56 -17.74
N LYS A 15 9.64 10.29 -17.68
CA LYS A 15 10.36 10.67 -16.45
C LYS A 15 9.65 11.77 -15.63
N VAL A 16 8.34 11.66 -15.48
CA VAL A 16 7.56 12.52 -14.56
C VAL A 16 7.37 11.73 -13.28
N GLY A 17 7.63 12.35 -12.11
CA GLY A 17 7.55 11.67 -10.80
C GLY A 17 6.21 10.96 -10.52
N ASN A 18 5.17 11.26 -11.30
CA ASN A 18 3.82 10.72 -11.23
C ASN A 18 3.57 9.49 -12.12
N SER A 19 4.58 8.91 -12.79
CA SER A 19 4.37 7.82 -13.75
C SER A 19 4.56 6.40 -13.19
N ARG A 20 4.83 6.24 -11.90
CA ARG A 20 5.17 4.94 -11.30
C ARG A 20 4.23 4.60 -10.15
N ILE A 21 3.62 3.44 -10.27
CA ILE A 21 2.82 2.81 -9.23
C ILE A 21 3.54 1.58 -8.69
N LEU A 22 3.56 1.43 -7.36
CA LEU A 22 3.85 0.16 -6.71
C LEU A 22 2.53 -0.51 -6.37
N LEU A 23 2.33 -1.74 -6.83
CA LEU A 23 1.12 -2.51 -6.54
C LEU A 23 1.53 -3.81 -5.85
N GLY A 24 0.82 -4.17 -4.79
CA GLY A 24 0.98 -5.46 -4.14
C GLY A 24 -0.22 -5.84 -3.28
N ASP A 25 -0.33 -7.14 -3.04
CA ASP A 25 -1.32 -7.76 -2.17
C ASP A 25 -0.71 -8.22 -0.85
N SER A 26 -1.49 -8.23 0.23
CA SER A 26 -1.05 -8.72 1.55
C SER A 26 0.31 -8.10 1.96
N LEU A 27 1.34 -8.92 2.17
CA LEU A 27 2.68 -8.46 2.52
C LEU A 27 3.34 -7.62 1.41
N ALA A 28 3.07 -7.94 0.13
CA ALA A 28 3.58 -7.15 -0.98
C ALA A 28 2.93 -5.76 -1.00
N GLY A 29 1.66 -5.64 -0.59
CA GLY A 29 0.97 -4.36 -0.39
C GLY A 29 1.64 -3.52 0.70
N SER A 30 1.98 -4.13 1.84
CA SER A 30 2.73 -3.49 2.93
C SER A 30 4.11 -3.00 2.47
N VAL A 31 4.85 -3.84 1.76
CA VAL A 31 6.18 -3.48 1.22
C VAL A 31 6.06 -2.35 0.19
N ALA A 32 5.01 -2.36 -0.63
CA ALA A 32 4.73 -1.29 -1.59
C ALA A 32 4.51 0.05 -0.87
N LEU A 33 3.69 0.07 0.20
CA LEU A 33 3.46 1.26 1.02
C LEU A 33 4.74 1.75 1.70
N MET A 34 5.46 0.87 2.38
CA MET A 34 6.72 1.22 3.05
C MET A 34 7.75 1.79 2.07
N THR A 35 7.80 1.25 0.86
CA THR A 35 8.70 1.73 -0.21
C THR A 35 8.28 3.11 -0.70
N ALA A 36 6.97 3.35 -0.91
CA ALA A 36 6.45 4.66 -1.29
C ALA A 36 6.71 5.71 -0.20
N LEU A 37 6.47 5.39 1.08
CA LEU A 37 6.76 6.27 2.22
C LEU A 37 8.25 6.58 2.37
N SER A 38 9.12 5.62 2.07
CA SER A 38 10.58 5.82 2.12
C SER A 38 11.10 6.65 0.95
N TYR A 39 10.45 6.58 -0.21
CA TYR A 39 10.87 7.23 -1.45
C TYR A 39 9.72 7.94 -2.19
N PRO A 40 9.00 8.89 -1.56
CA PRO A 40 7.76 9.46 -2.10
C PRO A 40 7.97 10.23 -3.42
N ARG A 41 9.19 10.75 -3.63
CA ARG A 41 9.60 11.43 -4.87
C ARG A 41 9.91 10.49 -6.04
N VAL A 42 10.05 9.18 -5.78
CA VAL A 42 10.36 8.15 -6.78
C VAL A 42 9.12 7.32 -7.10
N PHE A 43 8.33 7.00 -6.07
CA PHE A 43 7.08 6.25 -6.16
C PHE A 43 5.98 7.09 -5.52
N SER A 44 5.37 7.95 -6.32
CA SER A 44 4.27 8.83 -5.90
C SER A 44 2.92 8.13 -5.90
N GLN A 45 2.81 6.92 -6.46
CA GLN A 45 1.56 6.16 -6.47
C GLN A 45 1.77 4.77 -5.86
N VAL A 46 0.82 4.33 -5.04
CA VAL A 46 0.81 3.00 -4.46
C VAL A 46 -0.60 2.42 -4.48
N GLY A 47 -0.71 1.15 -4.85
CA GLY A 47 -1.90 0.33 -4.72
C GLY A 47 -1.66 -0.81 -3.74
N MET A 48 -2.57 -0.97 -2.80
CA MET A 48 -2.49 -1.96 -1.73
C MET A 48 -3.78 -2.77 -1.74
N LEU A 49 -3.65 -4.08 -1.96
CA LEU A 49 -4.74 -5.03 -1.87
C LEU A 49 -4.61 -5.77 -0.54
N SER A 50 -5.46 -5.43 0.42
CA SER A 50 -5.52 -6.01 1.76
C SER A 50 -4.14 -6.06 2.44
N PRO A 51 -3.42 -4.92 2.55
CA PRO A 51 -2.09 -4.92 3.12
C PRO A 51 -2.10 -5.43 4.56
N GLN A 52 -0.99 -6.02 4.99
CA GLN A 52 -0.77 -6.24 6.41
C GLN A 52 -0.44 -4.90 7.07
N HIS A 53 -1.04 -4.64 8.23
CA HIS A 53 -0.81 -3.43 9.01
C HIS A 53 -0.22 -3.77 10.38
N ASP A 54 0.83 -3.04 10.76
CA ASP A 54 1.47 -3.09 12.07
C ASP A 54 1.98 -1.71 12.51
N GLU A 55 2.52 -1.62 13.72
CA GLU A 55 3.05 -0.38 14.30
C GLU A 55 4.21 0.23 13.49
N VAL A 56 4.96 -0.60 12.74
CA VAL A 56 6.06 -0.13 11.90
C VAL A 56 5.49 0.72 10.75
N ILE A 57 4.41 0.27 10.13
CA ILE A 57 3.73 1.04 9.07
C ILE A 57 3.19 2.36 9.62
N THR A 58 2.54 2.36 10.78
CA THR A 58 2.06 3.58 11.44
C THR A 58 3.21 4.56 11.66
N THR A 59 4.31 4.07 12.23
CA THR A 59 5.50 4.89 12.51
C THR A 59 6.12 5.45 11.23
N MET A 60 6.18 4.66 10.15
CA MET A 60 6.70 5.13 8.86
C MET A 60 5.79 6.16 8.21
N PHE A 61 4.48 5.96 8.32
CA PHE A 61 3.49 6.89 7.81
C PHE A 61 3.67 8.24 8.50
N ASP A 62 3.60 8.29 9.83
CA ASP A 62 3.72 9.52 10.63
C ASP A 62 5.04 10.27 10.42
N ARG A 63 6.13 9.56 10.10
CA ARG A 63 7.45 10.17 9.84
C ARG A 63 7.64 10.67 8.41
N CYS A 64 6.77 10.29 7.48
CA CYS A 64 6.87 10.73 6.10
C CYS A 64 6.54 12.23 6.00
N GLN A 65 7.52 13.04 5.63
CA GLN A 65 7.35 14.50 5.51
C GLN A 65 6.67 14.95 4.21
N PHE A 66 6.55 14.06 3.22
CA PHE A 66 6.04 14.36 1.88
C PHE A 66 4.84 13.48 1.54
N GLN A 67 3.97 13.20 2.53
CA GLN A 67 2.77 12.38 2.35
C GLN A 67 1.85 12.96 1.27
N GLU A 68 1.76 14.28 1.16
CA GLU A 68 0.94 15.00 0.18
C GLU A 68 1.35 14.72 -1.28
N GLN A 69 2.55 14.17 -1.51
CA GLN A 69 3.03 13.78 -2.83
C GLN A 69 2.56 12.38 -3.23
N LEU A 70 1.95 11.63 -2.30
CA LEU A 70 1.48 10.28 -2.53
C LEU A 70 0.01 10.27 -3.00
N THR A 71 -0.28 9.33 -3.88
CA THR A 71 -1.63 8.86 -4.19
C THR A 71 -1.72 7.40 -3.77
N ILE A 72 -2.61 7.11 -2.82
CA ILE A 72 -2.76 5.79 -2.22
C ILE A 72 -4.10 5.20 -2.65
N TRP A 73 -4.06 4.01 -3.24
CA TRP A 73 -5.22 3.16 -3.49
C TRP A 73 -5.18 1.99 -2.51
N HIS A 74 -6.24 1.83 -1.74
CA HIS A 74 -6.35 0.82 -0.70
C HIS A 74 -7.67 0.09 -0.85
N ILE A 75 -7.58 -1.21 -1.10
CA ILE A 75 -8.72 -2.08 -1.32
C ILE A 75 -8.68 -3.19 -0.28
N VAL A 76 -9.82 -3.55 0.31
CA VAL A 76 -9.95 -4.69 1.22
C VAL A 76 -11.27 -5.44 0.97
N GLY A 77 -11.26 -6.77 1.07
CA GLY A 77 -12.46 -7.59 0.98
C GLY A 77 -13.23 -7.64 2.31
N LEU A 78 -14.56 -7.62 2.25
CA LEU A 78 -15.41 -7.71 3.45
C LEU A 78 -15.40 -9.10 4.10
N GLU A 79 -15.02 -10.15 3.37
CA GLU A 79 -14.94 -11.53 3.89
C GLU A 79 -13.56 -11.87 4.49
N GLU A 80 -12.72 -10.85 4.70
CA GLU A 80 -11.36 -11.01 5.23
C GLU A 80 -11.24 -10.86 6.76
N ASP A 81 -12.35 -10.88 7.48
CA ASP A 81 -12.38 -10.88 8.95
C ASP A 81 -12.16 -12.27 9.56
N ASP A 82 -12.31 -13.34 8.76
CA ASP A 82 -12.22 -14.72 9.22
C ASP A 82 -11.59 -15.64 8.15
N PHE A 83 -10.32 -15.37 7.79
CA PHE A 83 -9.56 -16.16 6.81
C PHE A 83 -8.67 -17.23 7.48
N GLU A 84 -8.74 -18.47 7.02
CA GLU A 84 -7.85 -19.53 7.54
C GLU A 84 -6.48 -19.48 6.84
N LEU A 85 -5.43 -19.19 7.61
CA LEU A 85 -4.06 -19.17 7.08
C LEU A 85 -3.67 -20.57 6.58
N PRO A 86 -3.34 -20.74 5.28
CA PRO A 86 -3.06 -22.05 4.69
C PRO A 86 -1.83 -22.74 5.30
N THR A 87 -0.99 -22.00 6.02
CA THR A 87 0.23 -22.48 6.67
C THR A 87 0.04 -22.93 8.11
N THR A 88 -0.97 -22.40 8.82
CA THR A 88 -1.10 -22.62 10.27
C THR A 88 -2.50 -23.03 10.74
N GLY A 89 -3.52 -22.95 9.86
CA GLY A 89 -4.92 -23.21 10.22
C GLY A 89 -5.51 -22.18 11.19
N LYS A 90 -4.77 -21.11 11.50
CA LYS A 90 -5.24 -20.02 12.35
C LYS A 90 -6.12 -19.08 11.54
N ARG A 91 -7.20 -18.61 12.15
CA ARG A 91 -8.01 -17.52 11.62
C ARG A 91 -7.22 -16.22 11.73
N ALA A 92 -7.21 -15.44 10.66
CA ALA A 92 -6.57 -14.13 10.57
C ALA A 92 -7.63 -13.11 10.14
N ASP A 93 -7.58 -11.95 10.80
CA ASP A 93 -8.42 -10.80 10.51
C ASP A 93 -7.56 -9.76 9.78
N PHE A 94 -7.85 -9.54 8.50
CA PHE A 94 -7.25 -8.48 7.70
C PHE A 94 -8.19 -7.27 7.58
N LEU A 95 -9.47 -7.40 7.90
CA LEU A 95 -10.43 -6.31 7.78
C LEU A 95 -10.24 -5.26 8.87
N THR A 96 -10.09 -5.67 10.13
CA THR A 96 -9.90 -4.74 11.25
C THR A 96 -8.63 -3.91 11.11
N PRO A 97 -7.45 -4.50 10.86
CA PRO A 97 -6.22 -3.73 10.68
C PRO A 97 -6.27 -2.78 9.47
N ASN A 98 -6.95 -3.17 8.39
CA ASN A 98 -7.10 -2.30 7.21
C ASN A 98 -8.06 -1.13 7.45
N ARG A 99 -9.10 -1.33 8.28
CA ARG A 99 -9.97 -0.23 8.72
C ARG A 99 -9.24 0.74 9.65
N GLU A 100 -8.36 0.25 10.53
CA GLU A 100 -7.49 1.10 11.35
C GLU A 100 -6.52 1.92 10.49
N LEU A 101 -5.85 1.27 9.54
CA LEU A 101 -4.98 1.95 8.57
C LEU A 101 -5.76 2.97 7.74
N ASN A 102 -7.00 2.65 7.35
CA ASN A 102 -7.87 3.59 6.64
C ASN A 102 -8.14 4.85 7.47
N GLN A 103 -8.42 4.72 8.78
CA GLN A 103 -8.60 5.87 9.65
C GLN A 103 -7.33 6.71 9.77
N LEU A 104 -6.16 6.06 9.91
CA LEU A 104 -4.87 6.74 9.95
C LEU A 104 -4.61 7.55 8.67
N ILE A 105 -4.79 6.94 7.50
CA ILE A 105 -4.50 7.59 6.22
C ILE A 105 -5.55 8.66 5.89
N ALA A 106 -6.83 8.41 6.15
CA ALA A 106 -7.92 9.35 5.85
C ALA A 106 -7.85 10.64 6.67
N THR A 107 -7.21 10.62 7.83
CA THR A 107 -6.98 11.82 8.65
C THR A 107 -5.74 12.62 8.23
N SER A 108 -4.99 12.13 7.24
CA SER A 108 -3.81 12.79 6.69
C SER A 108 -4.13 13.70 5.49
N GLY A 109 -3.13 14.45 5.01
CA GLY A 109 -3.24 15.31 3.82
C GLY A 109 -3.00 14.61 2.47
N VAL A 110 -2.93 13.27 2.45
CA VAL A 110 -2.63 12.49 1.23
C VAL A 110 -3.83 12.35 0.30
N THR A 111 -3.58 12.19 -1.00
CA THR A 111 -4.64 11.79 -1.93
C THR A 111 -4.94 10.31 -1.72
N TYR A 112 -6.12 9.99 -1.20
CA TYR A 112 -6.43 8.64 -0.74
C TYR A 112 -7.75 8.11 -1.31
N HIS A 113 -7.70 6.88 -1.82
CA HIS A 113 -8.84 6.14 -2.34
C HIS A 113 -8.95 4.82 -1.58
N TYR A 114 -10.02 4.68 -0.80
CA TYR A 114 -10.33 3.47 -0.05
C TYR A 114 -11.59 2.80 -0.62
N PHE A 115 -11.55 1.47 -0.80
CA PHE A 115 -12.67 0.70 -1.30
C PHE A 115 -12.80 -0.64 -0.56
N GLU A 116 -13.96 -0.90 0.03
CA GLU A 116 -14.34 -2.22 0.52
C GLU A 116 -15.21 -2.89 -0.56
N PHE A 117 -14.93 -4.16 -0.87
CA PHE A 117 -15.73 -4.93 -1.84
C PHE A 117 -16.35 -6.17 -1.23
N ASP A 118 -17.50 -6.57 -1.76
CA ASP A 118 -18.17 -7.82 -1.40
C ASP A 118 -17.36 -9.01 -1.94
N GLY A 119 -16.65 -9.69 -1.04
CA GLY A 119 -15.85 -10.89 -1.33
C GLY A 119 -14.59 -11.01 -0.47
N GLY A 120 -13.92 -12.15 -0.60
CA GLY A 120 -12.54 -12.38 -0.12
C GLY A 120 -11.54 -12.45 -1.28
N PRO A 121 -10.23 -12.53 -0.97
CA PRO A 121 -9.16 -12.67 -1.95
C PRO A 121 -9.14 -14.05 -2.63
#